data_AF-A0A178X467-F1
#
_entry.id   AF-A0A178X467-F1
#
_cell.length_a   1.000
_cell.length_b   1.000
_cell.length_c   1.000
_cell.angle_alpha   90.00
_cell.angle_beta   90.00
_cell.angle_gamma   90.00
#
_symmetry.space_group_name_H-M   'P 1'
#
loop_
_entity.id
_entity.type
_entity.pdbx_description
1 polymer ?
#
loop_
_entity_poly.entity_id
_entity_poly.type
_entity_poly.pdbx_seq_one_letter_code
_entity_poly.pdbx_strand_id
1 'polypeptide(L)'
;MLVNTLGDAAVAVPNFRCDILAWNSLFRKLFAAHLDFAAPDGERPNFITLNFLDENVRALYADWPLEARQNVSCLRYLAGAAGTTRDWAS
;
A
#
# COMPACT_ATOMS: atom_id res chain seq x y z
N MET A 1 5.42 -17.09 4.78
CA MET A 1 5.75 -15.66 4.98
C MET A 1 5.08 -15.15 6.25
N LEU A 2 5.71 -14.22 6.98
CA LEU A 2 5.17 -13.66 8.25
C LEU A 2 3.73 -13.14 8.12
N VAL A 3 3.39 -12.56 6.98
CA VAL A 3 2.01 -12.09 6.68
C VAL A 3 0.94 -13.18 6.82
N ASN A 4 1.30 -14.46 6.65
CA ASN A 4 0.35 -15.58 6.74
C ASN A 4 0.12 -16.06 8.18
N THR A 5 0.91 -15.61 9.17
CA THR A 5 0.66 -15.95 10.58
C THR A 5 -0.49 -15.15 11.18
N LEU A 6 -0.84 -14.02 10.56
CA LEU A 6 -1.99 -13.18 10.90
C LEU A 6 -3.17 -13.56 10.01
N GLY A 7 -3.87 -14.64 10.38
CA GLY A 7 -4.97 -15.20 9.58
C GLY A 7 -6.27 -14.39 9.63
N ASP A 8 -6.52 -13.70 10.75
CA ASP A 8 -7.79 -13.02 11.02
C ASP A 8 -7.76 -11.52 10.68
N ALA A 9 -6.67 -11.03 10.09
CA ALA A 9 -6.51 -9.64 9.68
C ALA A 9 -6.03 -9.55 8.23
N ALA A 10 -6.50 -8.56 7.48
CA ALA A 10 -5.92 -8.23 6.18
C ALA A 10 -4.54 -7.60 6.38
N VAL A 11 -3.48 -8.24 5.87
CA VAL A 11 -2.10 -7.78 6.06
C VAL A 11 -1.36 -7.65 4.73
N ALA A 12 -0.68 -6.52 4.55
CA ALA A 12 0.30 -6.28 3.50
C ALA A 12 1.56 -5.63 4.07
N VAL A 13 2.69 -5.84 3.39
CA VAL A 13 3.99 -5.23 3.70
C VAL A 13 4.35 -4.28 2.57
N PRO A 14 4.19 -2.96 2.74
CA PRO A 14 4.64 -1.98 1.76
C PRO A 14 6.13 -1.61 1.94
N ASN A 15 6.79 -1.21 0.85
CA ASN A 15 8.05 -0.48 0.91
C ASN A 15 7.80 1.03 1.17
N PHE A 16 8.87 1.83 1.21
CA PHE A 16 8.77 3.29 1.43
C PHE A 16 8.02 4.05 0.32
N ARG A 17 7.89 3.45 -0.88
CA ARG A 17 7.12 4.01 -2.01
C ARG A 17 5.68 3.53 -2.00
N CYS A 18 5.29 2.76 -1.00
CA CYS A 18 4.00 2.07 -0.88
C CYS A 18 3.78 0.94 -1.90
N ASP A 19 4.84 0.42 -2.54
CA ASP A 19 4.74 -0.81 -3.34
C ASP A 19 4.64 -2.01 -2.40
N ILE A 20 3.66 -2.87 -2.65
CA ILE A 20 3.40 -4.03 -1.81
C ILE A 20 4.41 -5.12 -2.14
N LEU A 21 5.22 -5.49 -1.14
CA LEU A 21 6.24 -6.55 -1.22
C LEU A 21 5.67 -7.93 -0.90
N ALA A 22 4.64 -8.00 -0.05
CA ALA A 22 3.94 -9.23 0.29
C ALA A 22 2.56 -8.91 0.85
N TRP A 23 1.62 -9.85 0.71
CA TRP A 23 0.31 -9.79 1.36
C TRP A 23 -0.17 -11.18 1.77
N ASN A 24 -1.19 -11.24 2.62
CA ASN A 24 -1.92 -12.48 2.85
C ASN A 24 -3.15 -12.58 1.94
N SER A 25 -3.77 -13.77 1.93
CA SER A 25 -4.94 -14.04 1.07
C SER A 25 -6.15 -13.16 1.41
N LEU A 26 -6.31 -12.79 2.68
CA LEU A 26 -7.39 -11.92 3.14
C LEU A 26 -7.22 -10.50 2.60
N PHE A 27 -6.02 -9.94 2.66
CA PHE A 27 -5.71 -8.64 2.07
C PHE A 27 -5.99 -8.63 0.57
N ARG A 28 -5.50 -9.62 -0.19
CA ARG A 28 -5.78 -9.71 -1.62
C ARG A 28 -7.29 -9.71 -1.88
N LYS A 29 -8.05 -10.56 -1.18
CA LYS A 29 -9.51 -10.65 -1.38
C LYS A 29 -10.24 -9.35 -1.08
N LEU A 30 -9.75 -8.58 -0.09
CA LEU A 30 -10.40 -7.35 0.35
C LEU A 30 -10.00 -6.14 -0.51
N PHE A 31 -8.71 -5.95 -0.77
CA PHE A 31 -8.15 -4.74 -1.40
C PHE A 31 -7.78 -4.90 -2.88
N ALA A 32 -7.56 -6.13 -3.34
CA ALA A 32 -6.92 -6.38 -4.63
C ALA A 32 -7.49 -7.64 -5.31
N ALA A 33 -8.81 -7.85 -5.21
CA ALA A 33 -9.46 -9.07 -5.70
C ALA A 33 -9.23 -9.30 -7.21
N HIS A 34 -9.01 -8.20 -7.94
CA HIS A 34 -8.74 -8.17 -9.38
C HIS A 34 -7.30 -8.53 -9.76
N LEU A 35 -6.36 -8.62 -8.81
CA LEU A 35 -4.96 -8.95 -9.06
C LEU A 35 -4.66 -10.42 -8.79
N ASP A 36 -3.67 -11.00 -9.49
CA ASP A 36 -3.15 -12.32 -9.15
C ASP A 36 -2.55 -12.32 -7.73
N PHE A 37 -2.62 -13.43 -7.00
CA PHE A 37 -2.00 -13.55 -5.68
C PHE A 37 -0.47 -13.34 -5.70
N ALA A 38 0.20 -13.70 -6.80
CA ALA A 38 1.64 -13.53 -6.99
C ALA A 38 2.03 -12.14 -7.53
N ALA A 39 1.11 -11.19 -7.67
CA ALA A 39 1.42 -9.85 -8.17
C ALA A 39 2.61 -9.13 -7.48
N PRO A 40 2.85 -9.28 -6.15
CA PRO A 40 4.01 -8.67 -5.49
C PRO A 40 5.39 -9.15 -5.99
N ASP A 41 5.45 -10.28 -6.70
CA ASP A 41 6.70 -10.83 -7.25
C ASP A 41 7.03 -10.29 -8.65
N GLY A 42 6.08 -9.63 -9.32
CA GLY A 42 6.22 -9.05 -10.66
C GLY A 42 6.06 -7.54 -10.65
N GLU A 43 5.05 -7.05 -11.39
CA GLU A 43 4.65 -5.65 -11.33
C GLU A 43 3.93 -5.39 -10.01
N ARG A 44 4.69 -4.85 -9.05
CA ARG A 44 4.20 -4.66 -7.69
C ARG A 44 3.03 -3.70 -7.65
N PRO A 45 1.89 -4.10 -7.07
CA PRO A 45 0.80 -3.18 -6.83
C PRO A 45 1.21 -2.15 -5.78
N ASN A 46 0.77 -0.92 -5.98
CA ASN A 46 1.01 0.17 -5.05
C ASN A 46 -0.24 0.44 -4.20
N PHE A 47 -0.08 0.50 -2.88
CA PHE A 47 -1.19 0.67 -1.95
C PHE A 47 -1.92 2.00 -2.13
N ILE A 48 -1.19 3.08 -2.46
CA ILE A 48 -1.79 4.40 -2.74
C ILE A 48 -2.62 4.33 -4.01
N THR A 49 -2.10 3.68 -5.05
CA THR A 49 -2.83 3.51 -6.31
C THR A 49 -4.13 2.74 -6.09
N LEU A 50 -4.11 1.63 -5.34
CA LEU A 50 -5.33 0.89 -4.99
C LEU A 50 -6.33 1.79 -4.25
N ASN A 51 -5.88 2.50 -3.22
CA ASN A 51 -6.75 3.37 -2.43
C ASN A 51 -7.38 4.51 -3.24
N PHE A 52 -6.63 5.16 -4.14
CA PHE A 52 -7.14 6.33 -4.85
C PHE A 52 -7.91 5.99 -6.13
N LEU A 53 -7.54 4.91 -6.82
CA LEU A 53 -8.08 4.59 -8.14
C LEU A 53 -9.19 3.53 -8.11
N ASP A 54 -9.27 2.69 -7.07
CA ASP A 54 -10.33 1.69 -6.93
C ASP A 54 -11.45 2.19 -6.01
N GLU A 55 -12.65 2.40 -6.57
CA GLU A 55 -13.84 2.82 -5.82
C GLU A 55 -14.26 1.82 -4.74
N ASN A 56 -14.06 0.53 -4.98
CA ASN A 56 -14.42 -0.50 -4.01
C ASN A 56 -13.47 -0.44 -2.81
N VAL A 57 -12.20 -0.13 -3.04
CA VAL A 57 -11.21 0.06 -1.97
C VAL A 57 -11.53 1.31 -1.16
N ARG A 58 -11.90 2.42 -1.81
CA ARG A 58 -12.34 3.64 -1.12
C ARG A 58 -13.54 3.38 -0.20
N ALA A 59 -14.48 2.56 -0.65
CA ALA A 59 -15.69 2.21 0.11
C ALA A 59 -15.42 1.37 1.37
N LEU A 60 -14.22 0.80 1.52
CA LEU A 60 -13.82 0.08 2.75
C LEU A 60 -13.58 1.03 3.93
N TYR A 61 -13.29 2.30 3.65
CA TYR A 61 -12.98 3.28 4.68
C TYR A 61 -14.25 3.97 5.16
N ALA A 62 -14.49 3.95 6.47
CA ALA A 62 -15.60 4.65 7.09
C ALA A 62 -15.52 6.18 6.87
N ASP A 63 -14.31 6.74 6.82
CA ASP A 63 -14.03 8.14 6.47
C ASP A 63 -12.91 8.20 5.42
N TRP A 64 -13.28 7.96 4.17
CA TRP A 64 -12.34 8.05 3.05
C TRP A 64 -11.62 9.42 2.95
N PRO A 65 -12.29 10.58 3.11
CA PRO A 65 -11.61 11.86 3.10
C PRO A 65 -10.48 11.98 4.15
N LEU A 66 -10.67 11.45 5.36
CA LEU A 66 -9.62 11.44 6.39
C LEU A 66 -8.42 10.59 5.96
N GLU A 67 -8.66 9.37 5.51
CA GLU A 67 -7.64 8.42 5.07
C GLU A 67 -6.86 8.94 3.87
N ALA A 68 -7.55 9.54 2.90
CA ALA A 68 -6.93 10.20 1.75
C ALA A 68 -5.98 11.34 2.21
N ARG A 69 -6.40 12.18 3.16
CA ARG A 69 -5.54 13.26 3.69
C ARG A 69 -4.31 12.72 4.42
N GLN A 70 -4.45 11.65 5.18
CA GLN A 70 -3.33 11.00 5.87
C GLN A 70 -2.34 10.41 4.86
N ASN A 71 -2.82 9.69 3.85
CA ASN A 71 -1.99 9.14 2.77
C ASN A 71 -1.23 10.24 2.02
N VAL A 72 -1.89 11.32 1.62
CA VAL A 72 -1.22 12.45 0.94
C VAL A 72 -0.21 13.14 1.86
N SER A 73 -0.49 13.25 3.16
CA SER A 73 0.45 13.85 4.11
C SER A 73 1.72 12.99 4.27
N CYS A 74 1.56 11.67 4.35
CA CYS A 74 2.67 10.72 4.34
C CYS A 74 3.50 10.87 3.05
N LEU A 75 2.86 10.92 1.89
CA LEU A 75 3.54 11.09 0.60
C LEU A 75 4.31 12.42 0.50
N ARG A 76 3.75 13.53 0.99
CA ARG A 76 4.47 14.82 1.04
C ARG A 76 5.70 14.75 1.94
N TYR A 77 5.58 14.09 3.10
CA TYR A 77 6.70 13.87 4.00
C TYR A 77 7.81 13.05 3.32
N LEU A 78 7.45 11.94 2.68
CA LEU A 78 8.38 11.07 1.96
C LEU A 78 9.05 11.79 0.78
N ALA A 79 8.30 12.60 0.03
CA ALA A 79 8.84 13.41 -1.07
C ALA A 79 9.84 14.47 -0.57
N GLY A 80 9.57 15.08 0.59
CA GLY A 80 10.52 16.02 1.22
C GLY A 80 11.79 15.31 1.72
N ALA A 81 11.64 14.15 2.36
CA ALA A 81 12.77 13.37 2.88
C ALA A 81 13.66 12.77 1.77
N ALA A 82 13.07 12.36 0.64
CA ALA A 82 13.81 11.91 -0.53
C ALA A 82 14.70 13.02 -1.13
N GLY A 83 14.31 14.30 -0.99
CA GLY A 83 15.13 15.44 -1.36
C GLY A 83 16.41 15.57 -0.53
N THR A 84 16.32 15.33 0.78
CA THR A 84 17.48 15.36 1.72
C THR A 84 18.40 14.15 1.56
N THR A 85 17.86 13.05 1.03
CA THR A 85 18.54 11.77 0.85
C THR A 85 19.44 11.74 -0.41
N ARG A 86 19.35 12.76 -1.28
CA ARG A 86 20.17 12.84 -2.50
C ARG A 86 21.60 13.35 -2.26
N ASP A 87 21.93 13.72 -1.02
CA ASP A 87 23.19 14.40 -0.66
C ASP A 87 24.23 13.47 0.02
N TRP A 88 23.93 12.18 0.18
CA TRP A 88 24.85 11.20 0.80
C TRP A 88 25.47 10.20 -0.20
N ALA A 89 25.19 10.36 -1.49
CA ALA A 89 25.72 9.52 -2.57
C ALA A 89 26.62 10.32 -3.53
N SER A 90 27.45 11.22 -2.99
CA SER A 90 28.56 11.89 -3.68
C SER A 90 29.83 11.82 -2.86
#